data_AF-A0A532V828-F1
#
_entry.id   AF-A0A532V828-F1
#
_cell.length_a   1.000
_cell.length_b   1.000
_cell.length_c   1.000
_cell.angle_alpha   90.00
_cell.angle_beta   90.00
_cell.angle_gamma   90.00
#
_symmetry.space_group_name_H-M   'P 1'
#
loop_
_entity.id
_entity.type
_entity.pdbx_description
1 polymer ?
#
loop_
_entity_poly.entity_id
_entity_poly.type
_entity_poly.pdbx_seq_one_letter_code
_entity_poly.pdbx_strand_id
1 'polypeptide(L)'
;MEDYKTKPFVPYKMLTPGFEAVWTGKRLEQGVKLKKAGESKDEAGAVLQEGELADEEGNIYYKWSLWSFTLDEETWDERIRYINQMQEKLGPLSDDVRRIRAQIAGLVHCDSGFPVTADQILDAIGRGKLPDPAFHSGCWHPMGTKTTQPRQPEAMQVIEETLLRYLDGKPAEELISKYPFARGFIKRTYGWFGPLERFTDLQKLMVKRLLLPFEFLTTRNTPDSVREKVHSRCYEPGSEGFKLDDEISKSTGLPDIHVDYGDYQKNMESLTDPAKKKLYRIAYTMRWGLPELSDCHHATFRKMERWLYGIGTGEPEIPTRIKGTERKRLRQLIFGYALALDKWLLGIPMQFLLLDLGHIDLGFDLKNEILRVYAHLGEERTPVKEWLAACLWHNFCYNTTGGWEFGILNKRHRKFYEETTAKGVSVHQWMDSVLAKASSR
;
A
#
# COMPACT_ATOMS: atom_id res chain seq x y z
N MET A 1 -10.24 -13.91 -2.27
CA MET A 1 -8.87 -13.63 -2.77
C MET A 1 -7.78 -14.23 -1.85
N GLU A 2 -8.12 -15.22 -1.02
CA GLU A 2 -7.23 -15.83 -0.01
C GLU A 2 -6.46 -17.08 -0.50
N ASP A 3 -6.87 -17.62 -1.64
CA ASP A 3 -6.55 -18.99 -2.04
C ASP A 3 -5.06 -19.27 -2.31
N TYR A 4 -4.27 -18.29 -2.72
CA TYR A 4 -2.88 -18.53 -3.13
C TYR A 4 -1.86 -18.48 -1.98
N LYS A 5 -2.25 -18.09 -0.77
CA LYS A 5 -1.33 -18.08 0.39
C LYS A 5 -1.01 -19.50 0.88
N THR A 6 -1.98 -20.40 0.71
CA THR A 6 -1.96 -21.78 1.22
C THR A 6 -1.92 -22.82 0.10
N LYS A 7 -2.22 -22.42 -1.14
CA LYS A 7 -2.19 -23.33 -2.28
C LYS A 7 -0.78 -23.50 -2.84
N PRO A 8 -0.44 -24.72 -3.28
CA PRO A 8 0.85 -24.99 -3.89
C PRO A 8 0.96 -24.26 -5.23
N PHE A 9 2.18 -23.81 -5.53
CA PHE A 9 2.51 -23.33 -6.86
C PHE A 9 2.33 -24.45 -7.90
N VAL A 10 2.01 -24.05 -9.14
CA VAL A 10 2.05 -24.99 -10.26
C VAL A 10 3.50 -25.41 -10.56
N PRO A 11 3.74 -26.57 -11.18
CA PRO A 11 5.05 -26.95 -11.69
C PRO A 11 5.68 -25.84 -12.56
N TYR A 12 6.94 -25.51 -12.31
CA TYR A 12 7.61 -24.39 -12.99
C TYR A 12 7.61 -24.50 -14.52
N LYS A 13 7.63 -25.72 -15.06
CA LYS A 13 7.54 -25.99 -16.51
C LYS A 13 6.26 -25.48 -17.19
N MET A 14 5.22 -25.19 -16.41
CA MET A 14 3.95 -24.62 -16.90
C MET A 14 3.99 -23.10 -16.99
N LEU A 15 5.08 -22.47 -16.54
CA LEU A 15 5.23 -21.03 -16.49
C LEU A 15 6.16 -20.51 -17.58
N THR A 16 5.82 -19.32 -18.05
CA THR A 16 6.74 -18.47 -18.80
C THR A 16 7.37 -17.43 -17.86
N PRO A 17 8.61 -16.99 -18.13
CA PRO A 17 9.25 -15.90 -17.38
C PRO A 17 8.34 -14.68 -17.22
N GLY A 18 8.38 -14.04 -16.05
CA GLY A 18 7.50 -12.91 -15.75
C GLY A 18 6.08 -13.28 -15.31
N PHE A 19 5.71 -14.56 -15.23
CA PHE A 19 4.43 -15.02 -14.67
C PHE A 19 4.61 -15.94 -13.47
N GLU A 20 3.53 -16.05 -12.68
CA GLU A 20 3.41 -17.03 -11.61
C GLU A 20 2.00 -17.61 -11.60
N ALA A 21 1.85 -18.82 -11.04
CA ALA A 21 0.55 -19.45 -10.88
C ALA A 21 0.47 -20.41 -9.69
N VAL A 22 -0.71 -20.52 -9.10
CA VAL A 22 -1.04 -21.51 -8.07
C VAL A 22 -2.21 -22.38 -8.50
N TRP A 23 -2.26 -23.60 -7.98
CA TRP A 23 -3.45 -24.43 -8.12
C TRP A 23 -4.64 -23.79 -7.41
N THR A 24 -5.84 -23.92 -7.95
CA THR A 24 -7.08 -23.50 -7.26
C THR A 24 -7.73 -24.65 -6.49
N GLY A 25 -7.30 -25.89 -6.68
CA GLY A 25 -7.95 -27.07 -6.11
C GLY A 25 -9.33 -27.39 -6.71
N LYS A 26 -9.76 -26.66 -7.75
CA LYS A 26 -10.98 -26.93 -8.51
C LYS A 26 -10.66 -27.67 -9.80
N ARG A 27 -11.64 -28.37 -10.36
CA ARG A 27 -11.57 -28.96 -11.71
C ARG A 27 -12.62 -28.32 -12.63
N LEU A 28 -12.31 -28.31 -13.92
CA LEU A 28 -13.18 -27.81 -14.97
C LEU A 28 -14.31 -28.82 -15.20
N GLU A 29 -15.51 -28.47 -14.75
CA GLU A 29 -16.73 -29.23 -15.02
C GLU A 29 -17.50 -28.63 -16.21
N GLN A 30 -18.40 -29.40 -16.83
CA GLN A 30 -19.23 -28.91 -17.93
C GLN A 30 -20.02 -27.66 -17.49
N GLY A 31 -19.86 -26.56 -18.23
CA GLY A 31 -20.55 -25.29 -17.96
C GLY A 31 -19.80 -24.33 -17.02
N VAL A 32 -18.66 -24.74 -16.44
CA VAL A 32 -17.82 -23.82 -15.66
C VAL A 32 -17.16 -22.79 -16.58
N LYS A 33 -17.51 -21.52 -16.39
CA LYS A 33 -16.86 -20.41 -17.09
C LYS A 33 -15.63 -19.96 -16.30
N LEU A 34 -14.45 -20.20 -16.85
CA LEU A 34 -13.19 -19.70 -16.29
C LEU A 34 -13.17 -18.17 -16.30
N LYS A 35 -12.68 -17.57 -15.23
CA LYS A 35 -12.39 -16.14 -15.15
C LYS A 35 -11.28 -15.78 -16.14
N LYS A 36 -11.59 -15.07 -17.24
CA LYS A 36 -10.55 -14.73 -18.22
C LYS A 36 -9.67 -13.57 -17.74
N ALA A 37 -8.43 -13.61 -18.19
CA ALA A 37 -7.54 -12.46 -18.20
C ALA A 37 -8.27 -11.21 -18.70
N GLY A 38 -8.25 -10.15 -17.89
CA GLY A 38 -8.84 -8.87 -18.23
C GLY A 38 -10.37 -8.76 -18.11
N GLU A 39 -11.06 -9.80 -17.64
CA GLU A 39 -12.48 -9.70 -17.26
C GLU A 39 -12.66 -9.05 -15.88
N SER A 40 -11.61 -8.96 -15.08
CA SER A 40 -11.65 -8.33 -13.75
C SER A 40 -11.11 -6.92 -13.79
N LYS A 41 -11.70 -6.07 -12.96
CA LYS A 41 -11.21 -4.73 -12.68
C LYS A 41 -10.85 -4.60 -11.22
N ASP A 42 -9.82 -3.83 -10.99
CA ASP A 42 -9.33 -3.41 -9.71
C ASP A 42 -10.27 -2.31 -9.13
N GLU A 43 -10.14 -1.94 -7.85
CA GLU A 43 -10.98 -0.90 -7.23
C GLU A 43 -10.88 0.48 -7.92
N ALA A 44 -9.79 0.73 -8.65
CA ALA A 44 -9.57 1.94 -9.46
C ALA A 44 -10.07 1.78 -10.91
N GLY A 45 -10.71 0.66 -11.25
CA GLY A 45 -11.21 0.34 -12.58
C GLY A 45 -10.16 -0.16 -13.57
N ALA A 46 -8.91 -0.36 -13.13
CA ALA A 46 -7.85 -0.90 -13.97
C ALA A 46 -8.09 -2.39 -14.24
N VAL A 47 -7.91 -2.80 -15.49
CA VAL A 47 -8.14 -4.18 -15.90
C VAL A 47 -7.07 -5.07 -15.27
N LEU A 48 -7.49 -5.96 -14.39
CA LEU A 48 -6.63 -6.97 -13.76
C LEU A 48 -6.28 -8.03 -14.80
N GLN A 49 -4.98 -8.11 -15.09
CA GLN A 49 -4.43 -9.09 -16.00
C GLN A 49 -4.01 -10.34 -15.19
N GLU A 50 -5.04 -11.06 -14.75
CA GLU A 50 -4.98 -12.32 -14.00
C GLU A 50 -6.17 -13.19 -14.44
N GLY A 51 -6.04 -14.52 -14.36
CA GLY A 51 -7.12 -15.39 -14.81
C GLY A 51 -6.99 -16.84 -14.37
N GLU A 52 -8.11 -17.55 -14.49
CA GLU A 52 -8.17 -19.00 -14.31
C GLU A 52 -7.92 -19.70 -15.65
N LEU A 53 -7.09 -20.72 -15.61
CA LEU A 53 -6.72 -21.60 -16.72
C LEU A 53 -6.89 -23.05 -16.27
N ALA A 54 -6.99 -23.99 -17.20
CA ALA A 54 -7.04 -25.41 -16.89
C ALA A 54 -5.87 -26.13 -17.56
N ASP A 55 -5.30 -27.13 -16.88
CA ASP A 55 -4.33 -28.04 -17.49
C ASP A 55 -5.03 -29.13 -18.34
N GLU A 56 -4.24 -30.04 -18.90
CA GLU A 56 -4.74 -31.15 -19.74
C GLU A 56 -5.67 -32.11 -18.99
N GLU A 57 -5.56 -32.18 -17.66
CA GLU A 57 -6.39 -33.00 -16.78
C GLU A 57 -7.64 -32.23 -16.29
N GLY A 58 -7.81 -30.98 -16.71
CA GLY A 58 -8.89 -30.11 -16.28
C GLY A 58 -8.69 -29.53 -14.87
N ASN A 59 -7.52 -29.62 -14.27
CA ASN A 59 -7.23 -28.96 -12.99
C ASN A 59 -7.10 -27.45 -13.22
N ILE A 60 -7.85 -26.67 -12.46
CA ILE A 60 -7.88 -25.21 -12.61
C ILE A 60 -6.73 -24.59 -11.81
N TYR A 61 -5.93 -23.77 -12.45
CA TYR A 61 -4.90 -22.93 -11.84
C TYR A 61 -5.15 -21.45 -12.12
N TYR A 62 -4.65 -20.62 -11.21
CA TYR A 62 -4.74 -19.18 -11.29
C TYR A 62 -3.40 -18.60 -11.70
N LYS A 63 -3.33 -17.90 -12.84
CA LYS A 63 -2.10 -17.29 -13.39
C LYS A 63 -2.20 -15.77 -13.34
N TRP A 64 -1.09 -15.13 -12.98
CA TRP A 64 -0.96 -13.67 -12.98
C TRP A 64 0.41 -13.22 -13.46
N SER A 65 0.47 -11.97 -13.94
CA SER A 65 1.72 -11.32 -14.30
C SER A 65 2.45 -10.79 -13.07
N LEU A 66 3.77 -11.00 -13.03
CA LEU A 66 4.67 -10.44 -12.03
C LEU A 66 5.18 -9.03 -12.41
N TRP A 67 4.76 -8.53 -13.57
CA TRP A 67 5.01 -7.20 -14.11
C TRP A 67 3.69 -6.43 -14.18
N SER A 68 3.19 -6.00 -13.02
CA SER A 68 2.04 -5.09 -12.79
C SER A 68 1.04 -4.92 -13.96
N PHE A 69 -0.13 -5.56 -13.86
CA PHE A 69 -1.31 -5.32 -14.72
C PHE A 69 -1.09 -5.47 -16.24
N THR A 70 -0.04 -6.17 -16.69
CA THR A 70 0.09 -6.59 -18.09
C THR A 70 0.39 -8.10 -18.21
N LEU A 71 -0.57 -8.85 -18.78
CA LEU A 71 -0.34 -10.22 -19.27
C LEU A 71 0.15 -10.23 -20.73
N ASP A 72 0.10 -9.08 -21.41
CA ASP A 72 0.49 -8.99 -22.81
C ASP A 72 2.00 -8.77 -22.92
N GLU A 73 2.71 -9.87 -23.21
CA GLU A 73 4.16 -9.87 -23.39
C GLU A 73 4.63 -8.94 -24.52
N GLU A 74 3.76 -8.56 -25.46
CA GLU A 74 4.09 -7.58 -26.52
C GLU A 74 4.29 -6.18 -25.93
N THR A 75 3.60 -5.85 -24.84
CA THR A 75 3.72 -4.54 -24.16
C THR A 75 4.95 -4.42 -23.27
N TRP A 76 5.69 -5.52 -23.05
CA TRP A 76 6.88 -5.50 -22.21
C TRP A 76 8.02 -4.77 -22.89
N ASP A 77 8.58 -3.80 -22.17
CA ASP A 77 9.75 -3.05 -22.64
C ASP A 77 11.04 -3.87 -22.55
N GLU A 78 12.13 -3.32 -23.09
CA GLU A 78 13.45 -3.95 -23.12
C GLU A 78 14.01 -4.31 -21.74
N ARG A 79 13.60 -3.58 -20.68
CA ARG A 79 14.07 -3.80 -19.31
C ARG A 79 13.40 -5.03 -18.73
N ILE A 80 12.08 -5.14 -18.89
CA ILE A 80 11.32 -6.34 -18.50
C ILE A 80 11.85 -7.56 -19.26
N ARG A 81 12.05 -7.43 -20.58
CA ARG A 81 12.60 -8.51 -21.41
C ARG A 81 13.98 -8.95 -20.93
N TYR A 82 14.87 -8.01 -20.62
CA TYR A 82 16.19 -8.33 -20.07
C TYR A 82 16.11 -9.09 -18.75
N ILE A 83 15.26 -8.66 -17.81
CA ILE A 83 15.11 -9.34 -16.51
C ILE A 83 14.47 -10.72 -16.69
N ASN A 84 13.54 -10.90 -17.63
CA ASN A 84 12.99 -12.20 -17.97
C ASN A 84 14.05 -13.14 -18.58
N GLN A 85 14.96 -12.64 -19.43
CA GLN A 85 16.10 -13.42 -19.91
C GLN A 85 17.06 -13.83 -18.78
N MET A 86 17.21 -13.01 -17.74
CA MET A 86 17.92 -13.44 -16.54
C MET A 86 17.20 -14.63 -15.89
N GLN A 87 15.87 -14.58 -15.76
CA GLN A 87 15.07 -15.68 -15.21
C GLN A 87 15.22 -16.97 -16.03
N GLU A 88 15.17 -16.89 -17.35
CA GLU A 88 15.33 -18.05 -18.24
C GLU A 88 16.65 -18.80 -18.00
N LYS A 89 17.75 -18.05 -17.85
CA LYS A 89 19.09 -18.61 -17.62
C LYS A 89 19.23 -19.33 -16.28
N LEU A 90 18.38 -19.01 -15.30
CA LEU A 90 18.37 -19.70 -14.01
C LEU A 90 17.75 -21.10 -14.10
N GLY A 91 16.92 -21.36 -15.12
CA GLY A 91 16.15 -22.60 -15.22
C GLY A 91 15.06 -22.70 -14.15
N PRO A 92 14.70 -23.92 -13.71
CA PRO A 92 13.67 -24.12 -12.69
C PRO A 92 13.98 -23.43 -11.36
N LEU A 93 13.03 -22.64 -10.87
CA LEU A 93 13.15 -21.93 -9.59
C LEU A 93 12.48 -22.71 -8.45
N SER A 94 13.08 -22.65 -7.25
CA SER A 94 12.46 -23.20 -6.05
C SER A 94 11.25 -22.38 -5.61
N ASP A 95 10.34 -23.00 -4.87
CA ASP A 95 9.15 -22.32 -4.35
C ASP A 95 9.52 -21.15 -3.43
N ASP A 96 10.58 -21.25 -2.62
CA ASP A 96 11.03 -20.14 -1.76
C ASP A 96 11.42 -18.90 -2.60
N VAL A 97 12.17 -19.12 -3.70
CA VAL A 97 12.56 -18.05 -4.64
C VAL A 97 11.34 -17.46 -5.35
N ARG A 98 10.41 -18.30 -5.79
CA ARG A 98 9.15 -17.90 -6.42
C ARG A 98 8.28 -17.07 -5.48
N ARG A 99 8.20 -17.42 -4.19
CA ARG A 99 7.50 -16.63 -3.17
C ARG A 99 8.13 -15.25 -3.01
N ILE A 100 9.46 -15.14 -2.97
CA ILE A 100 10.15 -13.84 -2.90
C ILE A 100 9.82 -13.00 -4.13
N ARG A 101 9.86 -13.59 -5.34
CA ARG A 101 9.53 -12.88 -6.57
C ARG A 101 8.07 -12.39 -6.60
N ALA A 102 7.13 -13.20 -6.13
CA ALA A 102 5.72 -12.82 -5.99
C ALA A 102 5.55 -11.67 -4.98
N GLN A 103 6.28 -11.71 -3.86
CA GLN A 103 6.31 -10.64 -2.86
C GLN A 103 6.85 -9.32 -3.44
N ILE A 104 7.88 -9.38 -4.29
CA ILE A 104 8.39 -8.21 -5.02
C ILE A 104 7.32 -7.67 -5.98
N ALA A 105 6.64 -8.53 -6.75
CA ALA A 105 5.59 -8.10 -7.68
C ALA A 105 4.43 -7.41 -6.96
N GLY A 106 4.06 -7.92 -5.80
CA GLY A 106 2.98 -7.41 -4.96
C GLY A 106 3.33 -6.15 -4.16
N LEU A 107 4.58 -5.68 -4.22
CA LEU A 107 5.03 -4.55 -3.44
C LEU A 107 4.36 -3.26 -3.91
N VAL A 108 3.73 -2.51 -2.99
CA VAL A 108 3.14 -1.19 -3.27
C VAL A 108 3.86 -0.12 -2.47
N HIS A 109 4.23 0.98 -3.13
CA HIS A 109 4.99 2.06 -2.48
C HIS A 109 4.11 2.93 -1.58
N CYS A 110 4.10 2.57 -0.31
CA CYS A 110 3.17 3.07 0.69
C CYS A 110 3.92 3.63 1.91
N ASP A 111 3.97 4.97 2.09
CA ASP A 111 4.94 5.67 2.96
C ASP A 111 5.28 5.00 4.31
N SER A 112 4.33 4.86 5.23
CA SER A 112 4.66 4.43 6.60
C SER A 112 4.79 2.90 6.79
N GLY A 113 4.65 2.08 5.75
CA GLY A 113 5.01 0.65 5.77
C GLY A 113 6.20 0.31 4.87
N PHE A 114 6.48 1.16 3.87
CA PHE A 114 7.43 0.89 2.79
C PHE A 114 8.81 0.40 3.26
N PRO A 115 9.55 1.10 4.15
CA PRO A 115 10.90 0.66 4.51
C PRO A 115 10.90 -0.71 5.19
N VAL A 116 9.89 -1.03 6.02
CA VAL A 116 9.83 -2.33 6.72
C VAL A 116 9.59 -3.48 5.75
N THR A 117 8.67 -3.30 4.79
CA THR A 117 8.40 -4.32 3.76
C THR A 117 9.57 -4.46 2.79
N ALA A 118 10.20 -3.34 2.39
CA ALA A 118 11.40 -3.35 1.57
C ALA A 118 12.56 -4.10 2.25
N ASP A 119 12.83 -3.81 3.52
CA ASP A 119 13.86 -4.48 4.32
C ASP A 119 13.60 -5.99 4.43
N GLN A 120 12.34 -6.41 4.67
CA GLN A 120 12.01 -7.83 4.71
C GLN A 120 12.23 -8.53 3.36
N ILE A 121 11.93 -7.86 2.25
CA ILE A 121 12.16 -8.42 0.92
C ILE A 121 13.67 -8.53 0.67
N LEU A 122 14.45 -7.49 0.96
CA LEU A 122 15.91 -7.51 0.82
C LEU A 122 16.55 -8.63 1.65
N ASP A 123 16.12 -8.75 2.90
CA ASP A 123 16.54 -9.80 3.82
C ASP A 123 16.18 -11.20 3.30
N ALA A 124 14.98 -11.37 2.72
CA ALA A 124 14.56 -12.62 2.11
C ALA A 124 15.38 -12.95 0.86
N ILE A 125 15.76 -11.96 0.04
CA ILE A 125 16.70 -12.15 -1.08
C ILE A 125 18.06 -12.59 -0.53
N GLY A 126 18.56 -11.91 0.50
CA GLY A 126 19.84 -12.21 1.15
C GLY A 126 19.92 -13.65 1.67
N ARG A 127 18.85 -14.13 2.30
CA ARG A 127 18.75 -15.46 2.91
C ARG A 127 18.17 -16.55 2.00
N GLY A 128 17.60 -16.18 0.86
CA GLY A 128 16.92 -17.09 -0.06
C GLY A 128 15.54 -17.57 0.40
N LYS A 129 14.96 -17.00 1.46
CA LYS A 129 13.65 -17.41 1.99
C LYS A 129 12.92 -16.27 2.71
N LEU A 130 11.59 -16.16 2.49
CA LEU A 130 10.73 -15.25 3.26
C LEU A 130 10.59 -15.71 4.72
N PRO A 131 10.50 -14.77 5.68
CA PRO A 131 10.13 -15.13 7.04
C PRO A 131 8.69 -15.65 7.09
N ASP A 132 8.43 -16.57 8.01
CA ASP A 132 7.07 -17.06 8.29
C ASP A 132 6.65 -16.60 9.70
N PRO A 133 5.61 -15.75 9.85
CA PRO A 133 4.84 -15.14 8.77
C PRO A 133 5.52 -13.92 8.12
N ALA A 134 5.27 -13.70 6.83
CA ALA A 134 5.73 -12.52 6.09
C ALA A 134 4.77 -11.32 6.22
N PHE A 135 5.29 -10.10 6.06
CA PHE A 135 4.49 -8.90 5.85
C PHE A 135 3.73 -8.99 4.54
N HIS A 136 2.58 -8.33 4.50
CA HIS A 136 1.81 -8.17 3.29
C HIS A 136 2.52 -7.15 2.38
N SER A 137 2.73 -7.48 1.09
CA SER A 137 3.52 -6.64 0.18
C SER A 137 2.78 -5.38 -0.30
N GLY A 138 1.45 -5.34 -0.26
CA GLY A 138 0.65 -4.18 -0.65
C GLY A 138 -0.78 -4.58 -0.98
N CYS A 139 -1.66 -3.65 -1.34
CA CYS A 139 -3.11 -3.92 -1.33
C CYS A 139 -3.60 -4.88 -2.44
N TRP A 140 -2.77 -5.18 -3.44
CA TRP A 140 -3.18 -5.89 -4.65
C TRP A 140 -2.84 -7.38 -4.66
N HIS A 141 -1.77 -7.75 -3.95
CA HIS A 141 -1.34 -9.13 -3.88
C HIS A 141 -1.22 -9.56 -2.41
N PRO A 142 -2.25 -10.23 -1.87
CA PRO A 142 -2.25 -10.93 -0.58
C PRO A 142 -1.09 -11.84 -0.16
N MET A 143 0.07 -11.85 -0.81
CA MET A 143 1.19 -12.64 -0.27
C MET A 143 1.64 -12.05 1.07
N GLY A 144 1.68 -12.90 2.10
CA GLY A 144 1.95 -12.51 3.49
C GLY A 144 0.71 -12.46 4.37
N THR A 145 0.92 -12.60 5.68
CA THR A 145 -0.16 -12.66 6.68
C THR A 145 -0.02 -11.61 7.77
N LYS A 146 1.16 -10.97 7.93
CA LYS A 146 1.34 -9.80 8.80
C LYS A 146 0.84 -8.55 8.07
N THR A 147 0.17 -7.66 8.79
CA THR A 147 -0.26 -6.34 8.29
C THR A 147 0.92 -5.58 7.69
N THR A 148 0.70 -4.73 6.69
CA THR A 148 1.78 -3.91 6.08
C THR A 148 2.56 -3.06 7.09
N GLN A 149 2.00 -2.85 8.28
CA GLN A 149 2.66 -2.18 9.39
C GLN A 149 2.66 -3.04 10.65
N PRO A 150 3.81 -3.14 11.35
CA PRO A 150 3.85 -3.72 12.67
C PRO A 150 2.88 -3.01 13.62
N ARG A 151 2.16 -3.79 14.44
CA ARG A 151 1.30 -3.30 15.52
C ARG A 151 0.12 -2.42 15.10
N GLN A 152 -0.35 -2.55 13.85
CA GLN A 152 -1.48 -1.77 13.35
C GLN A 152 -2.79 -2.02 14.11
N PRO A 153 -3.21 -3.28 14.39
CA PRO A 153 -4.39 -3.53 15.22
C PRO A 153 -4.30 -2.86 16.59
N GLU A 154 -3.15 -2.90 17.24
CA GLU A 154 -2.90 -2.26 18.53
C GLU A 154 -3.00 -0.75 18.43
N ALA A 155 -2.53 -0.14 17.34
CA ALA A 155 -2.72 1.28 17.09
C ALA A 155 -4.21 1.63 16.92
N MET A 156 -4.99 0.80 16.21
CA MET A 156 -6.44 1.00 16.05
C MET A 156 -7.19 0.84 17.38
N GLN A 157 -6.81 -0.14 18.21
CA GLN A 157 -7.37 -0.31 19.57
C GLN A 157 -7.11 0.90 20.45
N VAL A 158 -5.90 1.47 20.39
CA VAL A 158 -5.59 2.71 21.14
C VAL A 158 -6.43 3.88 20.64
N ILE A 159 -6.64 4.00 19.31
CA ILE A 159 -7.52 5.04 18.75
C ILE A 159 -8.95 4.82 19.24
N GLU A 160 -9.49 3.60 19.14
CA GLU A 160 -10.83 3.25 19.60
C GLU A 160 -11.04 3.60 21.08
N GLU A 161 -10.15 3.10 21.95
CA GLU A 161 -10.23 3.31 23.39
C GLU A 161 -10.11 4.80 23.73
N THR A 162 -9.31 5.57 22.97
CA THR A 162 -9.21 7.03 23.13
C THR A 162 -10.56 7.70 22.90
N LEU A 163 -11.26 7.32 21.84
CA LEU A 163 -12.55 7.91 21.47
C LEU A 163 -13.66 7.50 22.45
N LEU A 164 -13.72 6.21 22.80
CA LEU A 164 -14.73 5.69 23.75
C LEU A 164 -14.56 6.32 25.13
N ARG A 165 -13.34 6.35 25.68
CA ARG A 165 -13.09 6.96 26.98
C ARG A 165 -13.35 8.45 27.02
N TYR A 166 -13.10 9.16 25.92
CA TYR A 166 -13.47 10.57 25.82
C TYR A 166 -14.99 10.74 25.93
N LEU A 167 -15.77 9.91 25.21
CA LEU A 167 -17.24 9.94 25.28
C LEU A 167 -17.78 9.56 26.68
N ASP A 168 -17.04 8.73 27.42
CA ASP A 168 -17.34 8.38 28.82
C ASP A 168 -16.88 9.45 29.84
N GLY A 169 -16.31 10.56 29.39
CA GLY A 169 -15.83 11.65 30.25
C GLY A 169 -14.59 11.29 31.08
N LYS A 170 -13.83 10.28 30.67
CA LYS A 170 -12.59 9.89 31.36
C LYS A 170 -11.45 10.85 31.00
N PRO A 171 -10.53 11.12 31.94
CA PRO A 171 -9.40 12.02 31.68
C PRO A 171 -8.35 11.38 30.75
N ALA A 172 -7.67 12.23 29.97
CA ALA A 172 -6.61 11.81 29.06
C ALA A 172 -5.41 11.17 29.80
N GLU A 173 -5.16 11.58 31.03
CA GLU A 173 -4.02 11.19 31.86
C GLU A 173 -3.98 9.68 32.11
N GLU A 174 -5.14 9.05 32.33
CA GLU A 174 -5.25 7.60 32.50
C GLU A 174 -4.78 6.85 31.25
N LEU A 175 -5.23 7.32 30.07
CA LEU A 175 -4.83 6.76 28.79
C LEU A 175 -3.36 7.01 28.47
N ILE A 176 -2.84 8.19 28.78
CA ILE A 176 -1.42 8.52 28.58
C ILE A 176 -0.53 7.67 29.47
N SER A 177 -0.97 7.36 30.70
CA SER A 177 -0.28 6.44 31.60
C SER A 177 -0.28 5.02 31.05
N LYS A 178 -1.41 4.57 30.48
CA LYS A 178 -1.53 3.24 29.86
C LYS A 178 -0.74 3.12 28.55
N TYR A 179 -0.73 4.18 27.73
CA TYR A 179 -0.13 4.20 26.39
C TYR A 179 0.82 5.40 26.22
N PRO A 180 1.99 5.40 26.90
CA PRO A 180 2.92 6.52 26.84
C PRO A 180 3.44 6.81 25.43
N PHE A 181 3.54 5.79 24.57
CA PHE A 181 3.94 5.92 23.15
C PHE A 181 2.91 6.68 22.31
N ALA A 182 1.64 6.72 22.73
CA ALA A 182 0.54 7.39 22.03
C ALA A 182 0.21 8.78 22.62
N ARG A 183 0.98 9.26 23.60
CA ARG A 183 0.77 10.54 24.31
C ARG A 183 0.45 11.69 23.37
N GLY A 184 1.22 11.83 22.28
CA GLY A 184 1.04 12.92 21.33
C GLY A 184 -0.31 12.87 20.61
N PHE A 185 -0.78 11.67 20.24
CA PHE A 185 -2.10 11.48 19.63
C PHE A 185 -3.22 11.77 20.63
N ILE A 186 -3.17 11.17 21.83
CA ILE A 186 -4.21 11.32 22.86
C ILE A 186 -4.39 12.79 23.23
N LYS A 187 -3.29 13.51 23.51
CA LYS A 187 -3.34 14.94 23.85
C LYS A 187 -3.97 15.79 22.75
N ARG A 188 -3.65 15.50 21.48
CA ARG A 188 -4.22 16.25 20.36
C ARG A 188 -5.71 15.98 20.22
N THR A 189 -6.13 14.72 20.27
CA THR A 189 -7.56 14.36 20.17
C THR A 189 -8.39 15.01 21.26
N TYR A 190 -7.97 14.91 22.54
CA TYR A 190 -8.66 15.58 23.65
C TYR A 190 -8.63 17.10 23.50
N GLY A 191 -7.50 17.67 23.07
CA GLY A 191 -7.38 19.11 22.83
C GLY A 191 -8.30 19.62 21.71
N TRP A 192 -8.49 18.83 20.64
CA TRP A 192 -9.39 19.15 19.54
C TRP A 192 -10.85 19.02 19.94
N PHE A 193 -11.20 18.01 20.74
CA PHE A 193 -12.57 17.80 21.18
C PHE A 193 -13.00 18.75 22.30
N GLY A 194 -12.04 19.22 23.12
CA GLY A 194 -12.32 20.12 24.24
C GLY A 194 -13.01 19.41 25.42
N PRO A 195 -13.64 20.16 26.34
CA PRO A 195 -14.44 19.58 27.42
C PRO A 195 -15.68 18.86 26.88
N LEU A 196 -16.01 17.70 27.45
CA LEU A 196 -17.15 16.87 27.00
C LEU A 196 -18.49 17.63 27.08
N GLU A 197 -18.63 18.56 28.03
CA GLU A 197 -19.84 19.38 28.20
C GLU A 197 -20.09 20.32 27.02
N ARG A 198 -19.03 20.64 26.25
CA ARG A 198 -19.11 21.45 25.02
C ARG A 198 -19.13 20.59 23.75
N PHE A 199 -19.02 19.28 23.89
CA PHE A 199 -19.03 18.35 22.77
C PHE A 199 -20.48 18.05 22.36
N THR A 200 -20.85 18.60 21.21
CA THR A 200 -22.23 18.60 20.72
C THR A 200 -22.72 17.22 20.35
N ASP A 201 -24.04 17.03 20.32
CA ASP A 201 -24.63 15.75 19.92
C ASP A 201 -24.31 15.38 18.46
N LEU A 202 -24.17 16.39 17.58
CA LEU A 202 -23.65 16.21 16.23
C LEU A 202 -22.25 15.59 16.24
N GLN A 203 -21.33 16.14 17.04
CA GLN A 203 -19.98 15.60 17.13
C GLN A 203 -19.98 14.17 17.67
N LYS A 204 -20.84 13.85 18.64
CA LYS A 204 -21.03 12.47 19.12
C LYS A 204 -21.53 11.54 18.01
N LEU A 205 -22.48 11.97 17.18
CA LEU A 205 -22.95 11.19 16.02
C LEU A 205 -21.83 10.92 15.02
N MET A 206 -21.00 11.93 14.72
CA MET A 206 -19.85 11.75 13.84
C MET A 206 -18.80 10.80 14.43
N VAL A 207 -18.51 10.87 15.74
CA VAL A 207 -17.61 9.91 16.39
C VAL A 207 -18.19 8.49 16.34
N LYS A 208 -19.49 8.31 16.60
CA LYS A 208 -20.16 7.00 16.45
C LYS A 208 -20.03 6.46 15.02
N ARG A 209 -20.25 7.31 14.02
CA ARG A 209 -20.11 6.96 12.60
C ARG A 209 -18.69 6.51 12.25
N LEU A 210 -17.68 7.18 12.80
CA LEU A 210 -16.26 6.84 12.65
C LEU A 210 -15.91 5.52 13.35
N LEU A 211 -16.53 5.21 14.48
CA LEU A 211 -16.27 4.00 15.28
C LEU A 211 -16.86 2.72 14.69
N LEU A 212 -17.91 2.80 13.85
CA LEU A 212 -18.58 1.62 13.29
C LEU A 212 -17.66 0.53 12.67
N PRO A 213 -16.62 0.87 11.87
CA PRO A 213 -15.72 -0.13 11.31
C PRO A 213 -14.61 -0.60 12.26
N PHE A 214 -14.50 -0.08 13.48
CA PHE A 214 -13.37 -0.40 14.37
C PHE A 214 -13.33 -1.86 14.80
N GLU A 215 -14.46 -2.56 14.86
CA GLU A 215 -14.51 -4.01 15.07
C GLU A 215 -13.64 -4.78 14.05
N PHE A 216 -13.63 -4.31 12.79
CA PHE A 216 -12.76 -4.84 11.74
C PHE A 216 -11.32 -4.33 11.87
N LEU A 217 -11.13 -3.04 12.20
CA LEU A 217 -9.79 -2.42 12.22
C LEU A 217 -8.93 -2.82 13.42
N THR A 218 -9.55 -3.24 14.52
CA THR A 218 -8.89 -3.58 15.80
C THR A 218 -8.50 -5.04 15.90
N THR A 219 -8.96 -5.86 14.96
CA THR A 219 -8.67 -7.29 14.88
C THR A 219 -7.77 -7.59 13.69
N ARG A 220 -6.96 -8.66 13.78
CA ARG A 220 -6.18 -9.20 12.66
C ARG A 220 -6.81 -10.52 12.24
N ASN A 221 -6.86 -10.79 10.93
CA ASN A 221 -7.48 -12.00 10.37
C ASN A 221 -8.95 -12.13 10.79
N THR A 222 -9.65 -11.00 10.84
CA THR A 222 -11.10 -10.97 10.99
C THR A 222 -11.68 -11.91 9.94
N PRO A 223 -12.42 -12.97 10.32
CA PRO A 223 -13.00 -13.88 9.34
C PRO A 223 -13.75 -13.09 8.28
N ASP A 224 -13.72 -13.52 7.02
CA ASP A 224 -14.43 -12.82 5.93
C ASP A 224 -15.90 -12.55 6.30
N SER A 225 -16.53 -13.48 7.03
CA SER A 225 -17.89 -13.32 7.57
C SER A 225 -18.05 -12.13 8.53
N VAL A 226 -17.02 -11.76 9.30
CA VAL A 226 -17.04 -10.56 10.15
C VAL A 226 -16.76 -9.30 9.32
N ARG A 227 -15.84 -9.37 8.35
CA ARG A 227 -15.60 -8.26 7.40
C ARG A 227 -16.87 -7.92 6.62
N GLU A 228 -17.55 -8.92 6.07
CA GLU A 228 -18.82 -8.78 5.36
C GLU A 228 -19.90 -8.18 6.26
N LYS A 229 -20.06 -8.70 7.48
CA LYS A 229 -21.03 -8.15 8.46
C LYS A 229 -20.76 -6.69 8.79
N VAL A 230 -19.50 -6.33 9.07
CA VAL A 230 -19.12 -4.94 9.34
C VAL A 230 -19.37 -4.08 8.11
N HIS A 231 -19.02 -4.56 6.91
CA HIS A 231 -19.26 -3.85 5.66
C HIS A 231 -20.76 -3.57 5.45
N SER A 232 -21.62 -4.60 5.56
CA SER A 232 -23.07 -4.46 5.44
C SER A 232 -23.65 -3.51 6.49
N ARG A 233 -23.21 -3.59 7.75
CA ARG A 233 -23.64 -2.69 8.84
C ARG A 233 -23.22 -1.23 8.60
N CYS A 234 -22.08 -1.00 7.96
CA CYS A 234 -21.52 0.35 7.78
C CYS A 234 -21.94 1.03 6.48
N TYR A 235 -22.18 0.27 5.40
CA TYR A 235 -22.15 0.80 4.03
C TYR A 235 -23.30 0.36 3.12
N GLU A 236 -24.22 -0.50 3.57
CA GLU A 236 -25.40 -0.83 2.76
C GLU A 236 -26.55 0.16 2.99
N PRO A 237 -27.39 0.43 1.97
CA PRO A 237 -28.60 1.24 2.15
C PRO A 237 -29.47 0.75 3.31
N GLY A 238 -29.88 1.65 4.19
CA GLY A 238 -30.69 1.33 5.37
C GLY A 238 -29.93 0.70 6.55
N SER A 239 -28.62 0.51 6.42
CA SER A 239 -27.74 0.06 7.50
C SER A 239 -27.56 1.11 8.60
N GLU A 240 -26.86 0.74 9.68
CA GLU A 240 -26.56 1.65 10.79
C GLU A 240 -25.71 2.86 10.33
N GLY A 241 -24.73 2.62 9.47
CA GLY A 241 -23.91 3.72 8.92
C GLY A 241 -24.73 4.71 8.11
N PHE A 242 -25.66 4.24 7.28
CA PHE A 242 -26.59 5.10 6.53
C PHE A 242 -27.52 5.89 7.45
N LYS A 243 -28.06 5.26 8.49
CA LYS A 243 -28.93 5.95 9.45
C LYS A 243 -28.20 7.08 10.18
N LEU A 244 -26.93 6.86 10.56
CA LEU A 244 -26.11 7.90 11.16
C LEU A 244 -25.82 9.04 10.17
N ASP A 245 -25.50 8.72 8.91
CA ASP A 245 -25.29 9.74 7.88
C ASP A 245 -26.58 10.58 7.66
N ASP A 246 -27.76 9.95 7.66
CA ASP A 246 -29.06 10.63 7.55
C ASP A 246 -29.35 11.51 8.79
N GLU A 247 -29.03 11.04 9.99
CA GLU A 247 -29.22 11.78 11.24
C GLU A 247 -28.30 13.01 11.30
N ILE A 248 -27.04 12.86 10.88
CA ILE A 248 -26.08 13.95 10.72
C ILE A 248 -26.64 14.98 9.73
N SER A 249 -27.13 14.53 8.58
CA SER A 249 -27.69 15.41 7.54
C SER A 249 -28.90 16.20 8.07
N LYS A 250 -29.88 15.52 8.67
CA LYS A 250 -31.11 16.11 9.20
C LYS A 250 -30.86 17.09 10.34
N SER A 251 -30.01 16.73 11.30
CA SER A 251 -29.71 17.57 12.48
C SER A 251 -29.03 18.89 12.11
N THR A 252 -28.44 18.99 10.92
CA THR A 252 -27.66 20.15 10.48
C THR A 252 -28.27 20.87 9.29
N GLY A 253 -29.34 20.31 8.72
CA GLY A 253 -29.93 20.77 7.46
C GLY A 253 -28.90 20.79 6.34
N LEU A 254 -28.07 19.76 6.27
CA LEU A 254 -27.23 19.46 5.11
C LEU A 254 -28.06 18.72 4.05
N PRO A 255 -27.63 18.75 2.78
CA PRO A 255 -28.14 17.81 1.79
C PRO A 255 -27.65 16.39 2.11
N ASP A 256 -28.27 15.40 1.47
CA ASP A 256 -27.85 14.00 1.57
C ASP A 256 -26.35 13.85 1.29
N ILE A 257 -25.68 13.11 2.16
CA ILE A 257 -24.24 12.88 2.08
C ILE A 257 -24.02 11.73 1.11
N HIS A 258 -23.79 11.98 -0.18
CA HIS A 258 -23.61 10.89 -1.15
C HIS A 258 -22.18 10.29 -1.10
N VAL A 259 -22.02 9.05 -1.58
CA VAL A 259 -20.69 8.46 -1.83
C VAL A 259 -20.14 8.91 -3.19
N ASP A 260 -21.03 9.23 -4.13
CA ASP A 260 -20.65 9.66 -5.47
C ASP A 260 -20.04 11.07 -5.46
N TYR A 261 -18.91 11.23 -6.17
CA TYR A 261 -18.18 12.49 -6.22
C TYR A 261 -18.94 13.58 -6.99
N GLY A 262 -19.67 13.22 -8.04
CA GLY A 262 -20.46 14.17 -8.83
C GLY A 262 -21.61 14.75 -8.01
N ASP A 263 -22.32 13.92 -7.26
CA ASP A 263 -23.39 14.39 -6.37
C ASP A 263 -22.86 15.19 -5.18
N TYR A 264 -21.68 14.82 -4.65
CA TYR A 264 -20.97 15.66 -3.69
C TYR A 264 -20.68 17.06 -4.24
N GLN A 265 -20.15 17.18 -5.46
CA GLN A 265 -19.84 18.47 -6.06
C GLN A 265 -21.10 19.34 -6.19
N LYS A 266 -22.19 18.77 -6.73
CA LYS A 266 -23.48 19.48 -6.86
C LYS A 266 -24.00 19.99 -5.50
N ASN A 267 -23.98 19.13 -4.49
CA ASN A 267 -24.42 19.50 -3.14
C ASN A 267 -23.49 20.51 -2.47
N MET A 268 -22.19 20.44 -2.71
CA MET A 268 -21.23 21.41 -2.18
C MET A 268 -21.40 22.80 -2.79
N GLU A 269 -21.75 22.86 -4.08
CA GLU A 269 -22.01 24.10 -4.81
C GLU A 269 -23.34 24.75 -4.38
N SER A 270 -24.36 23.95 -4.05
CA SER A 270 -25.68 24.45 -3.63
C SER A 270 -25.69 25.03 -2.20
N LEU A 271 -24.75 24.62 -1.34
CA LEU A 271 -24.58 25.22 -0.02
C LEU A 271 -24.09 26.66 -0.13
N THR A 272 -24.67 27.58 0.63
CA THR A 272 -24.21 28.98 0.72
C THR A 272 -23.48 29.28 2.02
N ASP A 273 -23.87 28.63 3.12
CA ASP A 273 -23.26 28.77 4.43
C ASP A 273 -21.85 28.13 4.47
N PRO A 274 -20.77 28.91 4.73
CA PRO A 274 -19.42 28.39 4.84
C PRO A 274 -19.23 27.32 5.92
N ALA A 275 -19.94 27.41 7.04
CA ALA A 275 -19.85 26.41 8.11
C ALA A 275 -20.47 25.08 7.67
N LYS A 276 -21.62 25.13 6.99
CA LYS A 276 -22.24 23.95 6.38
C LYS A 276 -21.37 23.33 5.29
N LYS A 277 -20.67 24.11 4.46
CA LYS A 277 -19.71 23.58 3.49
C LYS A 277 -18.58 22.79 4.15
N LYS A 278 -18.01 23.33 5.23
CA LYS A 278 -16.95 22.65 5.98
C LYS A 278 -17.46 21.34 6.58
N LEU A 279 -18.63 21.37 7.23
CA LEU A 279 -19.24 20.19 7.82
C LEU A 279 -19.58 19.13 6.77
N TYR A 280 -20.21 19.53 5.66
CA TYR A 280 -20.54 18.63 4.55
C TYR A 280 -19.29 17.96 3.98
N ARG A 281 -18.18 18.71 3.86
CA ARG A 281 -16.89 18.16 3.43
C ARG A 281 -16.37 17.11 4.42
N ILE A 282 -16.44 17.37 5.73
CA ILE A 282 -15.99 16.40 6.74
C ILE A 282 -16.84 15.13 6.64
N ALA A 283 -18.17 15.27 6.67
CA ALA A 283 -19.11 14.16 6.62
C ALA A 283 -18.99 13.34 5.32
N TYR A 284 -18.90 14.00 4.16
CA TYR A 284 -18.65 13.36 2.87
C TYR A 284 -17.35 12.55 2.89
N THR A 285 -16.23 13.17 3.30
CA THR A 285 -14.95 12.47 3.28
C THR A 285 -14.91 11.28 4.23
N MET A 286 -15.67 11.32 5.33
CA MET A 286 -15.88 10.16 6.19
C MET A 286 -16.67 9.08 5.46
N ARG A 287 -17.87 9.40 4.95
CA ARG A 287 -18.72 8.42 4.27
C ARG A 287 -18.01 7.76 3.07
N TRP A 288 -17.32 8.55 2.25
CA TRP A 288 -16.55 8.06 1.11
C TRP A 288 -15.29 7.30 1.53
N GLY A 289 -14.57 7.79 2.56
CA GLY A 289 -13.26 7.26 2.90
C GLY A 289 -13.25 6.11 3.92
N LEU A 290 -14.34 5.89 4.67
CA LEU A 290 -14.47 4.80 5.64
C LEU A 290 -14.46 3.41 4.97
N PRO A 291 -15.19 3.16 3.87
CA PRO A 291 -15.10 1.90 3.12
C PRO A 291 -13.67 1.58 2.65
N GLU A 292 -12.91 2.62 2.30
CA GLU A 292 -11.52 2.50 1.84
C GLU A 292 -10.50 2.33 2.99
N LEU A 293 -10.94 2.31 4.25
CA LEU A 293 -10.04 1.97 5.35
C LEU A 293 -9.70 0.49 5.27
N SER A 294 -8.54 0.21 4.69
CA SER A 294 -7.93 -1.12 4.71
C SER A 294 -6.79 -1.18 5.72
N ASP A 295 -6.34 -2.40 5.98
CA ASP A 295 -5.04 -2.69 6.59
C ASP A 295 -3.87 -2.12 5.75
N CYS A 296 -4.12 -1.75 4.49
CA CYS A 296 -3.16 -1.18 3.56
C CYS A 296 -3.07 0.35 3.69
N HIS A 297 -2.28 0.76 4.68
CA HIS A 297 -1.63 2.03 5.01
C HIS A 297 -1.81 3.36 4.19
N HIS A 298 -2.14 3.42 2.90
CA HIS A 298 -1.85 4.61 2.05
C HIS A 298 -2.42 5.95 2.55
N ALA A 299 -3.53 5.93 3.30
CA ALA A 299 -4.09 7.13 3.90
C ALA A 299 -4.80 6.94 5.25
N THR A 300 -4.89 5.72 5.81
CA THR A 300 -5.77 5.41 6.96
C THR A 300 -5.57 6.35 8.15
N PHE A 301 -4.35 6.41 8.72
CA PHE A 301 -4.06 7.29 9.87
C PHE A 301 -4.20 8.78 9.52
N ARG A 302 -3.94 9.15 8.27
CA ARG A 302 -4.11 10.54 7.81
C ARG A 302 -5.57 10.93 7.68
N LYS A 303 -6.41 10.06 7.13
CA LYS A 303 -7.85 10.24 7.03
C LYS A 303 -8.45 10.33 8.44
N MET A 304 -8.10 9.38 9.31
CA MET A 304 -8.56 9.40 10.71
C MET A 304 -8.14 10.68 11.44
N GLU A 305 -6.87 11.09 11.39
CA GLU A 305 -6.44 12.32 12.08
C GLU A 305 -7.21 13.55 11.57
N ARG A 306 -7.45 13.64 10.25
CA ARG A 306 -8.25 14.73 9.66
C ARG A 306 -9.71 14.71 10.09
N TRP A 307 -10.33 13.53 10.15
CA TRP A 307 -11.71 13.41 10.61
C TRP A 307 -11.83 13.76 12.08
N LEU A 308 -10.93 13.28 12.94
CA LEU A 308 -10.91 13.64 14.36
C LEU A 308 -10.73 15.15 14.56
N TYR A 309 -9.81 15.76 13.84
CA TYR A 309 -9.65 17.21 13.88
C TYR A 309 -10.91 17.94 13.41
N GLY A 310 -11.50 17.52 12.28
CA GLY A 310 -12.70 18.13 11.72
C GLY A 310 -13.92 17.98 12.63
N ILE A 311 -14.10 16.82 13.25
CA ILE A 311 -15.14 16.59 14.25
C ILE A 311 -14.92 17.53 15.44
N GLY A 312 -13.71 17.61 15.99
CA GLY A 312 -13.44 18.43 17.18
C GLY A 312 -13.57 19.93 16.94
N THR A 313 -13.08 20.41 15.80
CA THR A 313 -12.87 21.85 15.56
C THR A 313 -13.81 22.46 14.54
N GLY A 314 -14.55 21.64 13.78
CA GLY A 314 -15.34 22.08 12.62
C GLY A 314 -14.50 22.42 11.38
N GLU A 315 -13.17 22.28 11.44
CA GLU A 315 -12.26 22.63 10.35
C GLU A 315 -11.77 21.39 9.59
N PRO A 316 -11.88 21.35 8.25
CA PRO A 316 -11.54 20.15 7.47
C PRO A 316 -10.04 19.90 7.30
N GLU A 317 -9.17 20.85 7.67
CA GLU A 317 -7.72 20.75 7.48
C GLU A 317 -6.98 21.15 8.75
N ILE A 318 -5.98 20.36 9.13
CA ILE A 318 -5.12 20.59 10.29
C ILE A 318 -4.04 21.62 9.89
N PRO A 319 -4.02 22.84 10.45
CA PRO A 319 -3.08 23.89 10.03
C PRO A 319 -1.61 23.54 10.26
N THR A 320 -1.33 22.78 11.31
CA THR A 320 0.04 22.35 11.67
C THR A 320 0.56 21.23 10.79
N ARG A 321 -0.28 20.60 9.95
CA ARG A 321 0.13 19.48 9.11
C ARG A 321 0.68 19.99 7.78
N ILE A 322 1.98 19.79 7.58
CA ILE A 322 2.67 20.17 6.35
C ILE A 322 2.21 19.26 5.20
N LYS A 323 1.65 19.85 4.15
CA LYS A 323 1.17 19.12 2.98
C LYS A 323 2.34 18.47 2.23
N GLY A 324 2.23 17.17 1.99
CA GLY A 324 3.16 16.43 1.13
C GLY A 324 4.41 15.89 1.82
N THR A 325 4.54 16.02 3.14
CA THR A 325 5.67 15.48 3.92
C THR A 325 5.87 13.99 3.69
N GLU A 326 4.80 13.19 3.77
CA GLU A 326 4.83 11.74 3.55
C GLU A 326 5.27 11.41 2.12
N ARG A 327 4.77 12.15 1.14
CA ARG A 327 5.16 11.99 -0.28
C ARG A 327 6.63 12.32 -0.49
N LYS A 328 7.12 13.38 0.17
CA LYS A 328 8.54 13.81 0.13
C LYS A 328 9.44 12.76 0.78
N ARG A 329 9.03 12.20 1.92
CA ARG A 329 9.76 11.13 2.60
C ARG A 329 9.80 9.87 1.75
N LEU A 330 8.64 9.38 1.30
CA LEU A 330 8.53 8.17 0.50
C LEU A 330 9.40 8.23 -0.76
N ARG A 331 9.39 9.33 -1.52
CA ARG A 331 10.23 9.45 -2.73
C ARG A 331 11.73 9.41 -2.42
N GLN A 332 12.16 9.97 -1.29
CA GLN A 332 13.56 9.93 -0.86
C GLN A 332 13.96 8.50 -0.48
N LEU A 333 13.10 7.80 0.26
CA LEU A 333 13.29 6.39 0.60
C LEU A 333 13.42 5.53 -0.67
N ILE A 334 12.43 5.58 -1.58
CA ILE A 334 12.44 4.80 -2.82
C ILE A 334 13.73 5.08 -3.62
N PHE A 335 14.13 6.35 -3.74
CA PHE A 335 15.36 6.72 -4.44
C PHE A 335 16.60 6.10 -3.79
N GLY A 336 16.71 6.14 -2.46
CA GLY A 336 17.82 5.52 -1.73
C GLY A 336 17.93 4.02 -1.99
N TYR A 337 16.82 3.28 -1.87
CA TYR A 337 16.80 1.84 -2.14
C TYR A 337 17.09 1.53 -3.62
N ALA A 338 16.48 2.26 -4.56
CA ALA A 338 16.70 2.08 -5.98
C ALA A 338 18.16 2.36 -6.37
N LEU A 339 18.75 3.45 -5.87
CA LEU A 339 20.15 3.79 -6.08
C LEU A 339 21.07 2.69 -5.53
N ALA A 340 20.82 2.23 -4.31
CA ALA A 340 21.65 1.20 -3.70
C ALA A 340 21.59 -0.12 -4.48
N LEU A 341 20.40 -0.54 -4.93
CA LEU A 341 20.23 -1.73 -5.77
C LEU A 341 20.93 -1.58 -7.12
N ASP A 342 20.78 -0.44 -7.79
CA ASP A 342 21.44 -0.13 -9.06
C ASP A 342 22.97 -0.28 -8.92
N LYS A 343 23.54 0.28 -7.85
CA LYS A 343 24.99 0.25 -7.61
C LYS A 343 25.49 -1.13 -7.16
N TRP A 344 24.69 -1.85 -6.37
CA TRP A 344 24.99 -3.24 -6.00
C TRP A 344 25.00 -4.17 -7.22
N LEU A 345 24.04 -4.00 -8.14
CA LEU A 345 23.97 -4.73 -9.41
C LEU A 345 25.14 -4.38 -10.36
N LEU A 346 25.68 -3.16 -10.28
CA LEU A 346 26.94 -2.80 -10.94
C LEU A 346 28.18 -3.40 -10.27
N GLY A 347 28.07 -3.89 -9.03
CA GLY A 347 29.20 -4.41 -8.25
C GLY A 347 30.05 -3.34 -7.60
N ILE A 348 29.50 -2.15 -7.40
CA ILE A 348 30.20 -1.07 -6.72
C ILE A 348 30.20 -1.38 -5.22
N PRO A 349 31.36 -1.42 -4.53
CA PRO A 349 31.38 -1.57 -3.08
C PRO A 349 30.72 -0.38 -2.38
N MET A 350 30.00 -0.67 -1.30
CA MET A 350 29.25 0.33 -0.52
C MET A 350 30.10 1.54 -0.10
N GLN A 351 31.35 1.29 0.27
CA GLN A 351 32.27 2.31 0.77
C GLN A 351 32.56 3.35 -0.32
N PHE A 352 32.81 2.91 -1.56
CA PHE A 352 33.04 3.84 -2.68
C PHE A 352 31.78 4.62 -3.03
N LEU A 353 30.62 3.96 -3.04
CA LEU A 353 29.34 4.66 -3.25
C LEU A 353 29.12 5.77 -2.21
N LEU A 354 29.37 5.49 -0.92
CA LEU A 354 29.19 6.48 0.14
C LEU A 354 30.26 7.60 0.09
N LEU A 355 31.49 7.29 -0.32
CA LEU A 355 32.53 8.30 -0.56
C LEU A 355 32.13 9.26 -1.69
N ASP A 356 31.71 8.72 -2.84
CA ASP A 356 31.30 9.51 -4.00
C ASP A 356 30.10 10.41 -3.67
N LEU A 357 29.11 9.87 -2.95
CA LEU A 357 27.94 10.64 -2.51
C LEU A 357 28.28 11.70 -1.47
N GLY A 358 29.38 11.55 -0.72
CA GLY A 358 29.87 12.55 0.24
C GLY A 358 30.24 13.89 -0.41
N HIS A 359 30.40 13.92 -1.73
CA HIS A 359 30.72 15.12 -2.50
C HIS A 359 29.50 15.78 -3.16
N ILE A 360 28.29 15.23 -2.96
CA ILE A 360 27.07 15.67 -3.66
C ILE A 360 26.00 16.08 -2.64
N ASP A 361 25.62 17.36 -2.65
CA ASP A 361 24.49 17.82 -1.84
C ASP A 361 23.16 17.55 -2.56
N LEU A 362 22.48 16.47 -2.19
CA LEU A 362 21.14 16.15 -2.66
C LEU A 362 20.03 16.91 -1.90
N GLY A 363 20.33 17.53 -0.75
CA GLY A 363 19.34 18.12 0.16
C GLY A 363 18.58 17.10 1.03
N PHE A 364 19.07 15.86 1.07
CA PHE A 364 18.61 14.76 1.93
C PHE A 364 19.69 13.68 2.03
N ASP A 365 19.65 12.87 3.09
CA ASP A 365 20.60 11.78 3.32
C ASP A 365 20.01 10.45 2.82
N LEU A 366 20.83 9.68 2.11
CA LEU A 366 20.53 8.36 1.54
C LEU A 366 21.28 7.22 2.21
N LYS A 367 22.17 7.54 3.15
CA LYS A 367 23.10 6.59 3.75
C LYS A 367 22.38 5.41 4.36
N ASN A 368 21.27 5.63 5.06
CA ASN A 368 20.57 4.56 5.75
C ASN A 368 19.99 3.53 4.79
N GLU A 369 19.39 3.95 3.69
CA GLU A 369 18.81 3.08 2.67
C GLU A 369 19.92 2.29 1.96
N ILE A 370 21.05 2.93 1.66
CA ILE A 370 22.23 2.27 1.09
C ILE A 370 22.77 1.20 2.03
N LEU A 371 23.01 1.55 3.30
CA LEU A 371 23.51 0.60 4.30
C LEU A 371 22.59 -0.62 4.44
N ARG A 372 21.26 -0.42 4.44
CA ARG A 372 20.29 -1.52 4.53
C ARG A 372 20.37 -2.48 3.35
N VAL A 373 20.41 -1.98 2.12
CA VAL A 373 20.51 -2.82 0.92
C VAL A 373 21.77 -3.68 0.95
N TYR A 374 22.93 -3.07 1.19
CA TYR A 374 24.20 -3.81 1.23
C TYR A 374 24.26 -4.78 2.41
N ALA A 375 23.74 -4.40 3.58
CA ALA A 375 23.71 -5.28 4.75
C ALA A 375 22.83 -6.53 4.53
N HIS A 376 21.68 -6.38 3.86
CA HIS A 376 20.77 -7.49 3.62
C HIS A 376 21.21 -8.39 2.46
N LEU A 377 21.70 -7.83 1.35
CA LEU A 377 22.12 -8.62 0.20
C LEU A 377 23.48 -9.30 0.40
N GLY A 378 24.38 -8.65 1.16
CA GLY A 378 25.76 -9.05 1.34
C GLY A 378 26.63 -8.78 0.11
N GLU A 379 27.90 -9.16 0.18
CA GLU A 379 28.86 -9.02 -0.94
C GLU A 379 28.75 -10.17 -1.96
N GLU A 380 28.26 -11.33 -1.53
CA GLU A 380 28.10 -12.49 -2.41
C GLU A 380 26.96 -12.28 -3.41
N ARG A 381 27.31 -12.28 -4.69
CA ARG A 381 26.41 -12.11 -5.83
C ARG A 381 26.15 -13.43 -6.53
N THR A 382 25.09 -14.13 -6.14
CA THR A 382 24.63 -15.32 -6.86
C THR A 382 23.68 -14.92 -7.99
N PRO A 383 23.57 -15.71 -9.08
CA PRO A 383 22.65 -15.40 -10.18
C PRO A 383 21.19 -15.19 -9.74
N VAL A 384 20.73 -15.96 -8.74
CA VAL A 384 19.37 -15.81 -8.18
C VAL A 384 19.23 -14.50 -7.41
N LYS A 385 20.23 -14.12 -6.59
CA LYS A 385 20.22 -12.84 -5.86
C LYS A 385 20.20 -11.66 -6.82
N GLU A 386 21.03 -11.70 -7.87
CA GLU A 386 21.09 -10.66 -8.89
C GLU A 386 19.76 -10.50 -9.63
N TRP A 387 19.13 -11.62 -10.01
CA TRP A 387 17.82 -11.58 -10.64
C TRP A 387 16.72 -11.02 -9.72
N LEU A 388 16.66 -11.45 -8.45
CA LEU A 388 15.67 -10.92 -7.50
C LEU A 388 15.94 -9.43 -7.18
N ALA A 389 17.20 -9.02 -7.03
CA ALA A 389 17.58 -7.62 -6.84
C ALA A 389 17.20 -6.77 -8.06
N ALA A 390 17.38 -7.29 -9.27
CA ALA A 390 16.92 -6.66 -10.52
C ALA A 390 15.39 -6.50 -10.56
N CYS A 391 14.63 -7.53 -10.16
CA CYS A 391 13.17 -7.43 -10.05
C CYS A 391 12.74 -6.37 -9.03
N LEU A 392 13.40 -6.29 -7.86
CA LEU A 392 13.10 -5.29 -6.84
C LEU A 392 13.48 -3.88 -7.28
N TRP A 393 14.63 -3.72 -7.93
CA TRP A 393 15.04 -2.46 -8.55
C TRP A 393 14.00 -1.97 -9.55
N HIS A 394 13.55 -2.86 -10.44
CA HIS A 394 12.52 -2.52 -11.43
C HIS A 394 11.23 -2.08 -10.74
N ASN A 395 10.82 -2.76 -9.68
CA ASN A 395 9.66 -2.35 -8.88
C ASN A 395 9.87 -0.93 -8.34
N PHE A 396 10.95 -0.63 -7.62
CA PHE A 396 11.22 0.72 -7.11
C PHE A 396 11.28 1.79 -8.21
N CYS A 397 11.81 1.45 -9.37
CA CYS A 397 11.96 2.38 -10.48
C CYS A 397 10.64 2.67 -11.21
N TYR A 398 9.82 1.65 -11.45
CA TYR A 398 8.74 1.69 -12.44
C TYR A 398 7.36 1.27 -11.93
N ASN A 399 7.19 0.94 -10.64
CA ASN A 399 5.92 0.47 -10.10
C ASN A 399 4.71 1.33 -10.54
N THR A 400 3.78 0.70 -11.25
CA THR A 400 2.49 1.26 -11.70
C THR A 400 1.29 0.57 -11.02
N THR A 401 1.52 -0.15 -9.91
CA THR A 401 0.52 -1.05 -9.32
C THR A 401 -0.71 -0.28 -8.84
N GLY A 402 -1.90 -0.71 -9.28
CA GLY A 402 -3.20 -0.13 -8.95
C GLY A 402 -3.61 1.05 -9.84
N GLY A 403 -3.02 1.14 -11.05
CA GLY A 403 -3.18 2.31 -11.93
C GLY A 403 -2.42 3.56 -11.46
N TRP A 404 -1.66 3.45 -10.37
CA TRP A 404 -0.93 4.55 -9.76
C TRP A 404 0.56 4.50 -10.12
N GLU A 405 1.06 5.60 -10.66
CA GLU A 405 2.46 5.82 -11.03
C GLU A 405 3.35 6.06 -9.80
N PHE A 406 3.72 4.98 -9.07
CA PHE A 406 4.46 5.04 -7.80
C PHE A 406 5.99 4.92 -7.91
N GLY A 407 6.52 4.38 -9.00
CA GLY A 407 7.96 4.27 -9.23
C GLY A 407 8.69 5.62 -9.25
N ILE A 408 9.98 5.63 -8.88
CA ILE A 408 10.77 6.87 -8.82
C ILE A 408 10.92 7.55 -10.19
N LEU A 409 10.88 6.77 -11.28
CA LEU A 409 10.98 7.24 -12.66
C LEU A 409 9.62 7.58 -13.29
N ASN A 410 8.53 7.28 -12.59
CA ASN A 410 7.18 7.56 -13.06
C ASN A 410 6.79 9.02 -12.82
N LYS A 411 5.71 9.48 -13.47
CA LYS A 411 5.28 10.90 -13.52
C LYS A 411 5.22 11.57 -12.15
N ARG A 412 4.77 10.85 -11.12
CA ARG A 412 4.62 11.36 -9.74
C ARG A 412 5.93 11.82 -9.11
N HIS A 413 7.05 11.21 -9.51
CA HIS A 413 8.38 11.44 -8.93
C HIS A 413 9.43 11.90 -9.94
N ARG A 414 9.09 11.94 -11.24
CA ARG A 414 9.99 12.32 -12.33
C ARG A 414 10.77 13.60 -12.09
N LYS A 415 10.11 14.69 -11.70
CA LYS A 415 10.80 15.97 -11.42
C LYS A 415 11.90 15.82 -10.36
N PHE A 416 11.62 15.05 -9.30
CA PHE A 416 12.58 14.79 -8.24
C PHE A 416 13.77 13.96 -8.77
N TYR A 417 13.52 12.98 -9.63
CA TYR A 417 14.58 12.21 -10.28
C TYR A 417 15.43 13.05 -11.25
N GLU A 418 14.81 13.96 -12.00
CA GLU A 418 15.53 14.91 -12.88
C GLU A 418 16.46 15.82 -12.05
N GLU A 419 15.98 16.30 -10.90
CA GLU A 419 16.77 17.11 -9.96
C GLU A 419 18.00 16.36 -9.41
N THR A 420 17.87 15.07 -9.08
CA THR A 420 19.02 14.26 -8.63
C THR A 420 19.98 13.92 -9.77
N THR A 421 19.44 13.65 -10.96
CA THR A 421 20.25 13.34 -12.16
C THR A 421 21.06 14.55 -12.61
N ALA A 422 20.49 15.75 -12.54
CA ALA A 422 21.21 17.01 -12.82
C ALA A 422 22.38 17.24 -11.84
N LYS A 423 22.36 16.60 -10.66
CA LYS A 423 23.45 16.59 -9.68
C LYS A 423 24.42 15.42 -9.87
N GLY A 424 24.29 14.65 -10.96
CA GLY A 424 25.17 13.52 -11.29
C GLY A 424 24.77 12.18 -10.66
N VAL A 425 23.62 12.08 -9.98
CA VAL A 425 23.20 10.84 -9.31
C VAL A 425 22.01 10.22 -10.04
N SER A 426 22.23 9.06 -10.65
CA SER A 426 21.22 8.28 -11.39
C SER A 426 21.02 6.89 -10.79
N VAL A 427 19.77 6.42 -10.82
CA VAL A 427 19.32 5.08 -10.39
C VAL A 427 19.14 4.11 -11.56
N HIS A 428 19.60 4.47 -12.76
CA HIS A 428 19.40 3.69 -13.98
C HIS A 428 20.70 3.25 -14.67
N GLN A 429 21.86 3.53 -14.05
CA GLN A 429 23.16 3.27 -14.65
C GLN A 429 23.41 1.78 -14.92
N TRP A 430 22.93 0.89 -14.04
CA TRP A 430 23.02 -0.55 -14.26
C TRP A 430 22.28 -0.95 -15.53
N MET A 431 21.02 -0.55 -15.66
CA MET A 431 20.17 -0.92 -16.79
C MET A 431 20.69 -0.33 -18.10
N ASP A 432 21.10 0.94 -18.10
CA ASP A 432 21.75 1.57 -19.26
C ASP A 432 23.00 0.79 -19.70
N SER A 433 23.81 0.34 -18.74
CA SER A 433 25.05 -0.40 -19.04
C SER A 433 24.80 -1.78 -19.67
N VAL A 434 23.73 -2.48 -19.29
CA VAL A 434 23.43 -3.82 -19.82
C VAL A 434 22.73 -3.74 -21.17
N LEU A 435 21.87 -2.75 -21.37
CA LEU A 435 21.18 -2.53 -22.65
C LEU A 435 22.15 -2.02 -23.72
N ALA A 436 23.07 -1.10 -23.38
CA ALA A 436 24.10 -0.65 -24.31
C ALA A 436 24.99 -1.80 -24.81
N LYS A 437 25.34 -2.75 -23.92
CA LYS A 437 26.10 -3.96 -24.28
C LYS A 437 25.30 -4.94 -25.14
N ALA A 438 23.98 -4.95 -25.02
CA ALA A 438 23.10 -5.79 -25.84
C ALA A 438 22.96 -5.22 -27.25
N SER A 439 22.88 -3.90 -27.41
CA SER A 439 22.80 -3.24 -28.73
C SER A 439 24.12 -3.24 -29.51
N SER A 440 25.26 -3.47 -28.84
CA SER A 440 26.58 -3.56 -29.47
C SER A 440 26.97 -4.97 -29.95
N ARG A 441 26.09 -5.96 -29.76
CA ARG A 441 26.25 -7.35 -30.21
C ARG A 441 25.27 -7.62 -31.34
#